data_AF-A0A1M5X750-F1
#
_entry.id   AF-A0A1M5X750-F1
#
_cell.length_a   1.000
_cell.length_b   1.000
_cell.length_c   1.000
_cell.angle_alpha   90.00
_cell.angle_beta   90.00
_cell.angle_gamma   90.00
#
_symmetry.space_group_name_H-M   'P 1'
#
loop_
_entity.id
_entity.type
_entity.pdbx_description
1 polymer ?
#
loop_
_entity_poly.entity_id
_entity_poly.type
_entity_poly.pdbx_seq_one_letter_code
_entity_poly.pdbx_strand_id
1 'polypeptide(L)'
;MVYLFRRHFLDHFLDRDRGVGVASDGAELVPEERADEVGSGQAEARFIVPADARLRAGVALHRRAEVPVEGADVVLFDTKPQRVHDADQFLGLGIARAGGGPEGGAGLFKAALLHQVARLFQIGQRGRGEHKRGGKGAKKRHVGLLCGLTLAAPAALAQPITAEDFIAFDADQARIGQLLFYDKILSGNRNISCGTCHHHDMGGTDGLSLGIGEGGVGLGPDRVPGDGADAIRKRIPRNAPALWNLGHKDVRVMFHDGRLEPSDLYGNGFDSPAEEWLPQGLGSLLAAQALFPMTAQFEMAGNTGENEVIGAVHDRIDLGWPILAKRVRTIPEYGEMFVAAFDHIETPGQVTIVEIGNALAAFIGTEWANYDSPYDDFVRDGTPLPAAAERGRQLFFGTAGCAQCHNGPLFTDQAFHAVGLPAFGPGRTRQWDPIPRDVGRMGATDDLEDAYRFRTPSLRNVTLTAPYGHNGVYADLRDMVRHMADPLAARAEWTPEKARLPDVPWLQEIDFVIQTDTLEMARQAAFLDLRPVTLSEGDVDDIVAFLEALTGKTALQRPLGRPETVPSGLPVD
;
A
#
# COMPACT_ATOMS: atom_id res chain seq x y z
N MET A 1 59.64 -23.66 -9.32
CA MET A 1 60.75 -23.63 -8.34
C MET A 1 60.10 -23.60 -6.96
N VAL A 2 59.59 -24.73 -6.48
CA VAL A 2 60.24 -25.76 -5.64
C VAL A 2 60.45 -25.27 -4.20
N TYR A 3 59.94 -26.08 -3.26
CA TYR A 3 59.72 -25.93 -1.81
C TYR A 3 58.31 -25.39 -1.48
N LEU A 4 57.33 -26.18 -1.02
CA LEU A 4 57.38 -27.32 -0.10
C LEU A 4 56.27 -28.34 -0.42
N PHE A 5 56.69 -29.49 -0.92
CA PHE A 5 55.97 -30.78 -0.89
C PHE A 5 56.70 -31.61 0.18
N ARG A 6 56.09 -31.85 1.35
CA ARG A 6 56.37 -33.00 2.24
C ARG A 6 55.62 -32.88 3.58
N ARG A 7 55.00 -34.00 3.98
CA ARG A 7 54.02 -34.23 5.05
C ARG A 7 52.62 -33.83 4.60
N HIS A 8 51.67 -34.72 4.35
CA HIS A 8 51.42 -35.98 5.03
C HIS A 8 50.62 -36.89 4.08
N PHE A 9 51.27 -37.89 3.51
CA PHE A 9 50.66 -39.04 2.85
C PHE A 9 51.45 -40.24 3.34
N LEU A 10 50.75 -41.30 3.74
CA LEU A 10 51.18 -42.54 4.42
C LEU A 10 50.75 -42.58 5.90
N ASP A 11 50.09 -43.68 6.21
CA ASP A 11 49.30 -44.06 7.40
C ASP A 11 47.84 -43.59 7.27
N HIS A 12 46.87 -44.38 6.81
CA HIS A 12 46.63 -45.80 7.05
C HIS A 12 45.76 -46.40 5.93
N PHE A 13 46.31 -47.39 5.23
CA PHE A 13 45.57 -48.41 4.49
C PHE A 13 45.52 -49.65 5.40
N LEU A 14 44.42 -50.43 5.31
CA LEU A 14 44.21 -51.79 5.86
C LEU A 14 43.59 -51.91 7.27
N ASP A 15 42.25 -52.08 7.32
CA ASP A 15 41.57 -53.18 8.02
C ASP A 15 40.13 -53.31 7.46
N ARG A 16 39.86 -54.19 6.49
CA ARG A 16 39.42 -55.61 6.56
C ARG A 16 38.00 -55.86 7.10
N ASP A 17 37.12 -56.23 6.15
CA ASP A 17 36.05 -57.24 6.17
C ASP A 17 35.11 -57.37 7.39
N ARG A 18 33.82 -57.00 7.19
CA ARG A 18 32.65 -57.83 7.55
C ARG A 18 31.51 -57.60 6.55
N GLY A 19 31.04 -58.69 5.94
CA GLY A 19 30.07 -58.65 4.84
C GLY A 19 28.61 -58.92 5.21
N VAL A 20 27.80 -58.67 4.17
CA VAL A 20 26.54 -59.28 3.71
C VAL A 20 25.22 -59.01 4.46
N GLY A 21 24.26 -58.48 3.70
CA GLY A 21 22.82 -58.68 3.87
C GLY A 21 21.99 -57.95 2.82
N VAL A 22 21.66 -58.61 1.70
CA VAL A 22 20.64 -58.15 0.74
C VAL A 22 19.27 -58.58 1.26
N ALA A 23 18.33 -57.64 1.38
CA ALA A 23 16.91 -57.91 1.62
C ALA A 23 16.05 -57.31 0.51
N SER A 24 14.92 -57.96 0.29
CA SER A 24 14.14 -58.03 -0.93
C SER A 24 12.97 -57.04 -0.95
N ASP A 25 13.20 -55.78 -1.30
CA ASP A 25 12.09 -54.84 -1.59
C ASP A 25 12.44 -53.64 -2.51
N GLY A 26 13.61 -53.63 -3.16
CA GLY A 26 13.78 -52.87 -4.42
C GLY A 26 13.82 -51.34 -4.30
N ALA A 27 14.49 -50.79 -3.28
CA ALA A 27 14.85 -49.37 -3.21
C ALA A 27 16.37 -49.18 -3.35
N GLU A 28 16.81 -48.46 -4.38
CA GLU A 28 18.22 -48.09 -4.58
C GLU A 28 18.45 -46.64 -4.12
N LEU A 29 19.40 -46.48 -3.20
CA LEU A 29 20.00 -45.22 -2.75
C LEU A 29 21.08 -44.80 -3.74
N VAL A 30 20.95 -43.63 -4.36
CA VAL A 30 22.02 -43.01 -5.16
C VAL A 30 22.88 -42.12 -4.25
N PRO A 31 24.22 -42.23 -4.25
CA PRO A 31 25.10 -41.39 -3.43
C PRO A 31 25.14 -39.93 -3.88
N GLU A 32 25.21 -39.00 -2.92
CA GLU A 32 25.54 -37.59 -3.14
C GLU A 32 26.95 -37.44 -3.71
N GLU A 33 27.08 -36.81 -4.87
CA GLU A 33 28.35 -36.27 -5.36
C GLU A 33 28.69 -34.97 -4.60
N ARG A 34 29.93 -34.87 -4.11
CA ARG A 34 30.46 -33.69 -3.40
C ARG A 34 30.95 -32.63 -4.39
N ALA A 35 30.79 -31.38 -3.99
CA ALA A 35 31.03 -30.17 -4.78
C ALA A 35 32.52 -29.78 -4.93
N ASP A 36 33.42 -30.73 -5.19
CA ASP A 36 34.85 -30.49 -5.36
C ASP A 36 35.45 -31.00 -6.69
N GLU A 37 34.62 -31.43 -7.65
CA GLU A 37 35.06 -31.80 -9.00
C GLU A 37 34.27 -31.08 -10.12
N VAL A 38 34.54 -29.80 -10.39
CA VAL A 38 34.28 -29.23 -11.73
C VAL A 38 35.42 -28.28 -12.13
N GLY A 39 36.30 -28.76 -13.00
CA GLY A 39 37.34 -27.97 -13.65
C GLY A 39 36.79 -27.10 -14.79
N SER A 40 37.45 -25.97 -15.01
CA SER A 40 37.08 -24.98 -16.04
C SER A 40 37.28 -25.53 -17.46
N GLY A 41 36.17 -25.69 -18.19
CA GLY A 41 36.17 -25.83 -19.64
C GLY A 41 35.34 -27.01 -20.15
N GLN A 42 34.24 -26.66 -20.84
CA GLN A 42 33.41 -27.52 -21.69
C GLN A 42 32.50 -28.55 -21.00
N ALA A 43 31.21 -28.21 -20.88
CA ALA A 43 30.10 -29.11 -21.22
C ALA A 43 28.80 -28.30 -21.39
N GLU A 44 28.16 -28.43 -22.56
CA GLU A 44 26.78 -28.01 -22.77
C GLU A 44 25.87 -28.78 -21.78
N ALA A 45 25.17 -28.07 -20.91
CA ALA A 45 24.16 -28.68 -20.05
C ALA A 45 22.95 -29.09 -20.90
N ARG A 46 22.94 -30.35 -21.35
CA ARG A 46 21.74 -31.00 -21.89
C ARG A 46 20.86 -31.43 -20.73
N PHE A 47 19.75 -30.72 -20.52
CA PHE A 47 18.71 -31.14 -19.61
C PHE A 47 18.00 -32.36 -20.21
N ILE A 48 18.21 -33.55 -19.62
CA ILE A 48 17.54 -34.80 -20.00
C ILE A 48 16.54 -35.13 -18.89
N VAL A 49 15.25 -35.07 -19.20
CA VAL A 49 14.18 -35.54 -18.30
C VAL A 49 13.99 -37.05 -18.52
N PRO A 50 14.05 -37.90 -17.48
CA PRO A 50 13.81 -39.33 -17.63
C PRO A 50 12.35 -39.59 -18.00
N ALA A 51 12.15 -40.33 -19.10
CA ALA A 51 10.84 -40.81 -19.52
C ALA A 51 10.42 -42.06 -18.70
N ASP A 52 10.22 -41.93 -17.38
CA ASP A 52 9.33 -42.84 -16.63
C ASP A 52 8.95 -42.39 -15.21
N ALA A 53 8.89 -41.07 -14.94
CA ALA A 53 8.23 -40.59 -13.74
C ALA A 53 6.72 -40.49 -14.01
N ARG A 54 5.96 -41.47 -13.50
CA ARG A 54 4.49 -41.42 -13.45
C ARG A 54 4.03 -40.19 -12.65
N LEU A 55 3.85 -39.07 -13.36
CA LEU A 55 3.16 -37.89 -12.85
C LEU A 55 1.71 -38.29 -12.55
N ARG A 56 1.35 -38.27 -11.27
CA ARG A 56 -0.05 -38.32 -10.86
C ARG A 56 -0.74 -37.05 -11.38
N ALA A 57 -1.84 -37.22 -12.10
CA ALA A 57 -2.74 -36.12 -12.42
C ALA A 57 -3.28 -35.52 -11.11
N GLY A 58 -3.13 -34.20 -10.95
CA GLY A 58 -3.64 -33.47 -9.78
C GLY A 58 -2.67 -32.42 -9.23
N VAL A 59 -2.23 -31.47 -10.06
CA VAL A 59 -1.79 -30.16 -9.59
C VAL A 59 -2.70 -29.15 -10.25
N ALA A 60 -3.59 -28.56 -9.46
CA ALA A 60 -4.44 -27.48 -9.90
C ALA A 60 -3.62 -26.18 -9.91
N LEU A 61 -3.40 -25.61 -11.09
CA LEU A 61 -3.04 -24.21 -11.25
C LEU A 61 -4.34 -23.41 -11.14
N HIS A 62 -4.75 -23.06 -9.93
CA HIS A 62 -5.92 -22.18 -9.73
C HIS A 62 -5.49 -20.71 -9.82
N ARG A 63 -5.67 -20.10 -11.00
CA ARG A 63 -6.08 -18.70 -11.15
C ARG A 63 -7.00 -18.60 -12.38
N ARG A 64 -8.23 -18.15 -12.13
CA ARG A 64 -9.41 -17.89 -13.00
C ARG A 64 -10.47 -18.99 -13.16
N ALA A 65 -11.71 -18.51 -13.11
CA ALA A 65 -12.94 -19.23 -13.44
C ALA A 65 -12.95 -19.65 -14.92
N GLU A 66 -13.23 -20.93 -15.17
CA GLU A 66 -13.38 -21.48 -16.51
C GLU A 66 -14.72 -21.06 -17.14
N VAL A 67 -14.66 -20.56 -18.37
CA VAL A 67 -15.76 -20.68 -19.34
C VAL A 67 -15.41 -21.90 -20.20
N PRO A 68 -16.32 -22.89 -20.38
CA PRO A 68 -15.97 -24.13 -21.07
C PRO A 68 -15.88 -23.89 -22.57
N VAL A 69 -14.77 -24.33 -23.18
CA VAL A 69 -14.64 -24.47 -24.63
C VAL A 69 -14.30 -25.93 -24.94
N GLU A 70 -15.22 -26.63 -25.59
CA GLU A 70 -15.00 -27.98 -26.12
C GLU A 70 -14.17 -27.90 -27.43
N GLY A 71 -13.17 -28.76 -27.57
CA GLY A 71 -12.53 -29.06 -28.85
C GLY A 71 -11.02 -29.31 -28.75
N ALA A 72 -10.60 -30.54 -29.04
CA ALA A 72 -9.20 -30.90 -29.26
C ALA A 72 -8.73 -30.36 -30.62
N ASP A 73 -7.47 -29.90 -30.72
CA ASP A 73 -6.53 -30.39 -31.74
C ASP A 73 -5.12 -29.73 -31.69
N VAL A 74 -4.12 -30.61 -31.67
CA VAL A 74 -2.80 -30.62 -32.34
C VAL A 74 -1.99 -29.31 -32.46
N VAL A 75 -0.84 -29.26 -31.78
CA VAL A 75 0.26 -28.31 -32.05
C VAL A 75 1.34 -28.99 -32.89
N LEU A 76 1.58 -28.49 -34.11
CA LEU A 76 2.77 -28.80 -34.91
C LEU A 76 3.90 -27.82 -34.54
N PHE A 77 5.07 -28.36 -34.23
CA PHE A 77 6.31 -27.59 -34.07
C PHE A 77 6.97 -27.37 -35.43
N ASP A 78 7.12 -26.11 -35.86
CA ASP A 78 8.12 -25.74 -36.86
C ASP A 78 9.27 -25.00 -36.14
N THR A 79 10.45 -25.59 -36.20
CA THR A 79 11.67 -25.08 -35.57
C THR A 79 12.53 -24.39 -36.62
N LYS A 80 12.51 -23.05 -36.65
CA LYS A 80 13.60 -22.27 -37.24
C LYS A 80 14.01 -21.13 -36.29
N PRO A 81 15.29 -21.08 -35.87
CA PRO A 81 15.77 -20.03 -34.98
C PRO A 81 16.04 -18.76 -35.79
N GLN A 82 15.47 -17.63 -35.36
CA GLN A 82 15.98 -16.31 -35.72
C GLN A 82 16.49 -15.61 -34.46
N ARG A 83 17.74 -15.13 -34.51
CA ARG A 83 18.32 -14.27 -33.48
C ARG A 83 17.72 -12.87 -33.59
N VAL A 84 17.24 -12.34 -32.48
CA VAL A 84 16.99 -10.91 -32.31
C VAL A 84 17.77 -10.46 -31.09
N HIS A 85 18.71 -9.53 -31.29
CA HIS A 85 19.27 -8.71 -30.22
C HIS A 85 18.28 -7.58 -29.98
N ASP A 86 17.59 -7.60 -28.84
CA ASP A 86 17.17 -6.42 -28.07
C ASP A 86 16.62 -6.93 -26.73
N ALA A 87 17.25 -6.47 -25.64
CA ALA A 87 16.88 -6.83 -24.28
C ALA A 87 15.84 -5.84 -23.76
N ASP A 88 14.59 -6.02 -24.19
CA ASP A 88 13.41 -5.43 -23.58
C ASP A 88 12.25 -6.42 -23.76
N GLN A 89 12.16 -7.41 -22.87
CA GLN A 89 10.96 -8.24 -22.74
C GLN A 89 10.97 -9.01 -21.41
N PHE A 90 10.24 -8.48 -20.43
CA PHE A 90 9.49 -9.35 -19.53
C PHE A 90 8.31 -9.93 -20.34
N LEU A 91 8.04 -11.22 -20.18
CA LEU A 91 6.98 -11.95 -20.90
C LEU A 91 5.60 -11.30 -20.69
N GLY A 92 5.18 -10.47 -21.65
CA GLY A 92 3.82 -9.97 -21.79
C GLY A 92 3.13 -10.71 -22.94
N LEU A 93 2.12 -11.53 -22.62
CA LEU A 93 1.25 -12.18 -23.61
C LEU A 93 0.17 -11.18 -24.07
N GLY A 94 0.48 -10.42 -25.12
CA GLY A 94 -0.50 -9.60 -25.83
C GLY A 94 -1.20 -10.40 -26.93
N ILE A 95 -2.54 -10.50 -26.88
CA ILE A 95 -3.33 -11.12 -27.96
C ILE A 95 -3.57 -10.07 -29.04
N ALA A 96 -2.87 -10.18 -30.16
CA ALA A 96 -3.18 -9.47 -31.40
C ALA A 96 -4.24 -10.24 -32.20
N ARG A 97 -5.31 -9.55 -32.62
CA ARG A 97 -6.32 -10.08 -33.56
C ARG A 97 -5.83 -9.81 -34.99
N ALA A 98 -5.41 -10.86 -35.71
CA ALA A 98 -5.17 -10.81 -37.15
C ALA A 98 -6.36 -11.40 -37.91
N GLY A 99 -6.78 -10.70 -38.98
CA GLY A 99 -7.90 -11.09 -39.83
C GLY A 99 -7.50 -11.78 -41.15
N GLY A 100 -8.54 -12.09 -41.94
CA GLY A 100 -8.56 -12.58 -43.33
C GLY A 100 -8.93 -14.06 -43.40
N GLY A 101 -10.01 -14.57 -44.03
CA GLY A 101 -10.81 -14.26 -45.25
C GLY A 101 -11.00 -15.63 -45.99
N PRO A 102 -11.68 -15.82 -47.15
CA PRO A 102 -12.80 -15.13 -47.82
C PRO A 102 -13.97 -16.12 -48.17
N GLU A 103 -14.85 -15.75 -49.13
CA GLU A 103 -16.00 -16.47 -49.73
C GLU A 103 -17.33 -16.37 -48.95
N GLY A 104 -18.51 -16.04 -49.50
CA GLY A 104 -19.01 -15.69 -50.82
C GLY A 104 -20.56 -15.79 -50.78
N GLY A 105 -21.30 -14.85 -51.38
CA GLY A 105 -22.70 -15.08 -51.79
C GLY A 105 -23.84 -14.41 -51.00
N ALA A 106 -24.30 -13.28 -51.54
CA ALA A 106 -25.65 -12.71 -51.65
C ALA A 106 -26.85 -13.18 -50.77
N GLY A 107 -27.65 -12.20 -50.32
CA GLY A 107 -29.09 -12.33 -50.04
C GLY A 107 -29.59 -11.46 -48.88
N LEU A 108 -30.04 -10.23 -49.14
CA LEU A 108 -31.45 -9.83 -49.19
C LEU A 108 -32.26 -9.91 -47.88
N PHE A 109 -32.61 -8.69 -47.40
CA PHE A 109 -33.91 -8.25 -46.89
C PHE A 109 -34.36 -8.45 -45.43
N LYS A 110 -34.89 -7.31 -44.94
CA LYS A 110 -35.96 -7.07 -43.95
C LYS A 110 -35.56 -7.15 -42.47
N ALA A 111 -36.10 -6.33 -41.59
CA ALA A 111 -36.85 -5.07 -41.63
C ALA A 111 -37.19 -4.77 -40.16
N ALA A 112 -37.54 -3.50 -39.88
CA ALA A 112 -38.34 -3.06 -38.74
C ALA A 112 -37.66 -3.07 -37.36
N LEU A 113 -37.89 -2.15 -36.44
CA LEU A 113 -38.47 -0.79 -36.38
C LEU A 113 -38.21 -0.39 -34.89
N LEU A 114 -37.53 0.71 -34.57
CA LEU A 114 -38.12 2.00 -34.18
C LEU A 114 -38.52 2.10 -32.69
N HIS A 115 -37.71 2.83 -31.90
CA HIS A 115 -38.05 4.07 -31.15
C HIS A 115 -36.84 4.47 -30.27
N GLN A 116 -36.17 5.62 -30.50
CA GLN A 116 -36.48 6.97 -29.97
C GLN A 116 -36.41 7.00 -28.42
N VAL A 117 -35.67 7.87 -27.73
CA VAL A 117 -35.27 9.27 -27.97
C VAL A 117 -34.00 9.57 -27.16
N ALA A 118 -32.99 10.20 -27.78
CA ALA A 118 -32.04 11.06 -27.07
C ALA A 118 -31.87 12.38 -27.86
N ARG A 119 -32.31 13.45 -27.22
CA ARG A 119 -32.17 14.87 -27.55
C ARG A 119 -31.30 15.37 -26.38
N LEU A 120 -30.16 16.06 -26.51
CA LEU A 120 -29.96 17.33 -27.21
C LEU A 120 -28.46 17.69 -27.30
N PHE A 121 -28.14 18.31 -28.44
CA PHE A 121 -27.12 19.34 -28.72
C PHE A 121 -25.61 19.06 -28.58
N GLN A 122 -25.02 18.69 -29.73
CA GLN A 122 -23.84 19.36 -30.27
C GLN A 122 -24.27 20.38 -31.34
N ILE A 123 -23.73 21.60 -31.31
CA ILE A 123 -23.60 22.45 -32.51
C ILE A 123 -22.16 22.95 -32.59
N GLY A 124 -21.44 22.46 -33.60
CA GLY A 124 -20.16 22.95 -34.08
C GLY A 124 -20.14 22.89 -35.61
N GLN A 125 -20.18 24.09 -36.20
CA GLN A 125 -20.13 24.51 -37.61
C GLN A 125 -19.57 23.61 -38.72
N ARG A 126 -20.20 23.72 -39.91
CA ARG A 126 -19.67 24.06 -41.27
C ARG A 126 -20.78 23.74 -42.29
N GLY A 127 -21.11 24.45 -43.36
CA GLY A 127 -20.64 25.65 -44.04
C GLY A 127 -21.21 25.62 -45.48
N ARG A 128 -21.52 26.81 -46.04
CA ARG A 128 -21.85 27.16 -47.45
C ARG A 128 -23.26 26.90 -48.00
N GLY A 129 -23.82 27.95 -48.65
CA GLY A 129 -24.81 27.80 -49.72
C GLY A 129 -25.83 28.93 -49.95
N GLU A 130 -25.36 30.09 -50.42
CA GLU A 130 -26.00 31.05 -51.39
C GLU A 130 -27.45 31.60 -51.31
N HIS A 131 -27.53 32.90 -51.66
CA HIS A 131 -28.61 33.69 -52.31
C HIS A 131 -29.90 33.99 -51.49
N LYS A 132 -30.51 35.19 -51.42
CA LYS A 132 -30.56 36.40 -52.27
C LYS A 132 -31.07 37.64 -51.49
N ARG A 133 -30.64 38.83 -51.97
CA ARG A 133 -31.31 40.16 -52.06
C ARG A 133 -31.76 40.94 -50.80
N GLY A 134 -31.12 42.11 -50.63
CA GLY A 134 -31.76 43.43 -50.80
C GLY A 134 -32.11 44.26 -49.56
N GLY A 135 -31.47 45.42 -49.39
CA GLY A 135 -31.96 46.49 -48.51
C GLY A 135 -30.88 47.45 -47.99
N LYS A 136 -30.85 48.68 -48.52
CA LYS A 136 -29.97 49.79 -48.09
C LYS A 136 -30.38 50.31 -46.71
N GLY A 137 -29.40 50.67 -45.87
CA GLY A 137 -29.63 51.45 -44.65
C GLY A 137 -28.35 51.75 -43.89
N ALA A 138 -27.79 52.95 -44.09
CA ALA A 138 -26.61 53.44 -43.37
C ALA A 138 -26.93 53.69 -41.89
N LYS A 139 -26.19 53.08 -40.95
CA LYS A 139 -26.07 53.58 -39.57
C LYS A 139 -24.69 53.32 -38.95
N LYS A 140 -24.24 54.39 -38.28
CA LYS A 140 -23.05 54.66 -37.48
C LYS A 140 -22.41 53.46 -36.78
N ARG A 141 -21.07 53.36 -36.88
CA ARG A 141 -20.23 52.50 -36.04
C ARG A 141 -20.20 53.07 -34.61
N HIS A 142 -20.88 52.43 -33.68
CA HIS A 142 -20.59 52.54 -32.26
C HIS A 142 -19.61 51.42 -31.89
N VAL A 143 -18.39 51.81 -31.52
CA VAL A 143 -17.44 50.92 -30.84
C VAL A 143 -17.97 50.74 -29.41
N GLY A 144 -18.70 49.67 -29.17
CA GLY A 144 -19.06 49.23 -27.84
C GLY A 144 -17.88 48.48 -27.23
N LEU A 145 -17.20 49.10 -26.28
CA LEU A 145 -16.25 48.45 -25.39
C LEU A 145 -17.05 47.48 -24.51
N LEU A 146 -17.05 46.19 -24.86
CA LEU A 146 -17.50 45.16 -23.92
C LEU A 146 -16.40 45.01 -22.86
N CYS A 147 -16.58 45.70 -21.73
CA CYS A 147 -16.00 45.27 -20.47
C CYS A 147 -16.59 43.88 -20.16
N GLY A 148 -15.86 42.83 -20.48
CA GLY A 148 -16.14 41.51 -19.93
C GLY A 148 -15.91 41.59 -18.43
N LEU A 149 -16.99 41.58 -17.65
CA LEU A 149 -16.89 41.13 -16.26
C LEU A 149 -16.43 39.67 -16.33
N THR A 150 -15.15 39.44 -16.08
CA THR A 150 -14.68 38.14 -15.62
C THR A 150 -15.33 37.91 -14.27
N LEU A 151 -16.43 37.14 -14.24
CA LEU A 151 -16.85 36.50 -13.00
C LEU A 151 -15.65 35.67 -12.55
N ALA A 152 -14.99 36.10 -11.48
CA ALA A 152 -14.05 35.25 -10.77
C ALA A 152 -14.82 33.97 -10.44
N ALA A 153 -14.33 32.83 -10.95
CA ALA A 153 -14.82 31.55 -10.48
C ALA A 153 -14.70 31.56 -8.95
N PRO A 154 -15.73 31.15 -8.20
CA PRO A 154 -15.58 31.04 -6.75
C PRO A 154 -14.35 30.19 -6.49
N ALA A 155 -13.44 30.69 -5.65
CA ALA A 155 -12.27 29.93 -5.24
C ALA A 155 -12.78 28.57 -4.77
N ALA A 156 -12.28 27.49 -5.38
CA ALA A 156 -12.67 26.14 -4.99
C ALA A 156 -12.41 26.01 -3.48
N LEU A 157 -13.47 25.76 -2.71
CA LEU A 157 -13.37 25.45 -1.29
C LEU A 157 -13.55 23.94 -1.16
N ALA A 158 -12.75 23.31 -0.30
CA ALA A 158 -13.08 21.98 0.20
C ALA A 158 -14.43 22.02 0.94
N GLN A 159 -15.20 20.95 0.80
CA GLN A 159 -16.52 20.80 1.42
C GLN A 159 -16.39 20.73 2.95
N PRO A 160 -17.38 21.25 3.71
CA PRO A 160 -17.40 21.08 5.16
C PRO A 160 -17.55 19.60 5.51
N ILE A 161 -17.04 19.22 6.68
CA ILE A 161 -17.17 17.89 7.27
C ILE A 161 -17.95 18.01 8.58
N THR A 162 -18.84 17.07 8.87
CA THR A 162 -19.62 17.02 10.11
C THR A 162 -19.60 15.62 10.72
N ALA A 163 -20.15 15.48 11.93
CA ALA A 163 -20.23 14.19 12.61
C ALA A 163 -21.02 13.14 11.79
N GLU A 164 -22.02 13.59 11.03
CA GLU A 164 -22.87 12.73 10.21
C GLU A 164 -22.12 12.09 9.04
N ASP A 165 -20.97 12.62 8.65
CA ASP A 165 -20.15 12.06 7.57
C ASP A 165 -19.30 10.85 8.02
N PHE A 166 -19.28 10.55 9.31
CA PHE A 166 -18.55 9.41 9.87
C PHE A 166 -19.45 8.19 10.04
N ILE A 167 -18.83 7.01 10.01
CA ILE A 167 -19.47 5.76 10.42
C ILE A 167 -19.83 5.88 11.90
N ALA A 168 -21.08 5.56 12.24
CA ALA A 168 -21.51 5.49 13.63
C ALA A 168 -21.01 4.16 14.23
N PHE A 169 -20.08 4.25 15.17
CA PHE A 169 -19.53 3.10 15.86
C PHE A 169 -20.19 2.93 17.23
N ASP A 170 -20.33 1.68 17.66
CA ASP A 170 -20.82 1.34 18.98
C ASP A 170 -19.76 1.67 20.05
N ALA A 171 -20.20 2.28 21.16
CA ALA A 171 -19.30 2.75 22.20
C ALA A 171 -18.66 1.61 23.01
N ASP A 172 -19.38 0.51 23.22
CA ASP A 172 -18.86 -0.65 23.94
C ASP A 172 -17.85 -1.40 23.07
N GLN A 173 -18.11 -1.50 21.76
CA GLN A 173 -17.13 -2.00 20.79
C GLN A 173 -15.88 -1.11 20.72
N ALA A 174 -16.04 0.21 20.73
CA ALA A 174 -14.92 1.15 20.76
C ALA A 174 -14.10 1.02 22.05
N ARG A 175 -14.75 0.75 23.20
CA ARG A 175 -14.05 0.51 24.46
C ARG A 175 -13.22 -0.78 24.43
N ILE A 176 -13.75 -1.86 23.85
CA ILE A 176 -12.97 -3.09 23.62
C ILE A 176 -11.78 -2.80 22.69
N GLY A 177 -12.05 -2.10 21.59
CA GLY A 177 -11.03 -1.70 20.62
C GLY A 177 -9.91 -0.88 21.24
N GLN A 178 -10.23 0.07 22.12
CA GLN A 178 -9.25 0.86 22.85
C GLN A 178 -8.28 -0.03 23.63
N LEU A 179 -8.81 -0.97 24.41
CA LEU A 179 -7.98 -1.87 25.20
C LEU A 179 -7.09 -2.72 24.28
N LEU A 180 -7.67 -3.33 23.25
CA LEU A 180 -6.94 -4.19 22.31
C LEU A 180 -5.89 -3.43 21.48
N PHE A 181 -6.13 -2.17 21.14
CA PHE A 181 -5.19 -1.33 20.41
C PHE A 181 -3.89 -1.12 21.18
N TYR A 182 -3.96 -1.06 22.51
CA TYR A 182 -2.79 -0.93 23.39
C TYR A 182 -2.30 -2.27 23.94
N ASP A 183 -3.08 -3.34 23.80
CA ASP A 183 -2.74 -4.66 24.32
C ASP A 183 -1.81 -5.41 23.36
N LYS A 184 -0.62 -5.74 23.86
CA LYS A 184 0.39 -6.50 23.12
C LYS A 184 -0.03 -7.95 22.85
N ILE A 185 -1.15 -8.42 23.41
CA ILE A 185 -1.69 -9.77 23.19
C ILE A 185 -1.91 -10.12 21.71
N LEU A 186 -2.12 -9.10 20.87
CA LEU A 186 -2.35 -9.23 19.43
C LEU A 186 -1.07 -9.40 18.59
N SER A 187 0.13 -9.27 19.17
CA SER A 187 1.39 -9.56 18.48
C SER A 187 1.88 -10.99 18.74
N GLY A 188 2.67 -11.53 17.81
CA GLY A 188 3.20 -12.89 17.88
C GLY A 188 3.94 -13.16 19.19
N ASN A 189 4.93 -12.32 19.48
CA ASN A 189 5.80 -12.39 20.66
C ASN A 189 5.31 -11.56 21.86
N ARG A 190 4.12 -10.94 21.77
CA ARG A 190 3.48 -10.14 22.83
C ARG A 190 4.33 -8.97 23.35
N ASN A 191 5.09 -8.32 22.47
CA ASN A 191 5.99 -7.20 22.82
C ASN A 191 5.65 -5.86 22.12
N ILE A 192 4.72 -5.88 21.17
CA ILE A 192 4.25 -4.71 20.41
C ILE A 192 2.72 -4.69 20.29
N SER A 193 2.13 -3.50 20.22
CA SER A 193 0.69 -3.28 19.98
C SER A 193 0.48 -2.24 18.88
N CYS A 194 -0.77 -2.01 18.47
CA CYS A 194 -1.09 -0.95 17.51
C CYS A 194 -0.64 0.42 18.04
N GLY A 195 -0.82 0.65 19.35
CA GLY A 195 -0.41 1.87 20.05
C GLY A 195 1.09 2.14 20.04
N THR A 196 1.93 1.13 19.79
CA THR A 196 3.38 1.32 19.66
C THR A 196 3.74 2.10 18.38
N CYS A 197 3.08 1.80 17.27
CA CYS A 197 3.32 2.43 15.96
C CYS A 197 2.31 3.53 15.61
N HIS A 198 1.21 3.63 16.34
CA HIS A 198 0.18 4.65 16.15
C HIS A 198 -0.15 5.32 17.49
N HIS A 199 0.85 5.99 18.06
CA HIS A 199 0.77 6.50 19.43
C HIS A 199 0.08 7.89 19.48
N HIS A 200 -0.69 8.16 20.53
CA HIS A 200 -1.36 9.46 20.71
C HIS A 200 -0.40 10.64 20.76
N ASP A 201 0.73 10.48 21.45
CA ASP A 201 1.73 11.55 21.59
C ASP A 201 2.42 11.90 20.26
N MET A 202 2.21 11.08 19.21
CA MET A 202 2.77 11.24 17.87
C MET A 202 1.68 11.39 16.81
N GLY A 203 0.50 11.89 17.19
CA GLY A 203 -0.59 12.18 16.26
C GLY A 203 -1.15 10.95 15.55
N GLY A 204 -1.05 9.76 16.15
CA GLY A 204 -1.47 8.50 15.52
C GLY A 204 -0.46 7.93 14.53
N THR A 205 0.81 8.35 14.60
CA THR A 205 1.95 7.80 13.84
C THR A 205 3.00 7.20 14.78
N ASP A 206 4.09 6.68 14.21
CA ASP A 206 5.23 6.15 14.96
C ASP A 206 6.32 7.21 15.17
N GLY A 207 6.20 8.40 14.59
CA GLY A 207 7.20 9.47 14.69
C GLY A 207 8.56 9.13 14.07
N LEU A 208 8.66 8.11 13.21
CA LEU A 208 9.88 7.62 12.56
C LEU A 208 9.72 7.55 11.04
N SER A 209 10.82 7.65 10.29
CA SER A 209 10.75 7.51 8.83
C SER A 209 10.37 6.10 8.44
N LEU A 210 11.05 5.12 9.04
CA LEU A 210 10.76 3.70 8.91
C LEU A 210 10.81 3.10 10.30
N GLY A 211 9.67 2.54 10.73
CA GLY A 211 9.49 2.04 12.07
C GLY A 211 10.31 0.77 12.38
N ILE A 212 10.39 0.49 13.68
CA ILE A 212 10.92 -0.76 14.25
C ILE A 212 9.71 -1.56 14.73
N GLY A 213 9.47 -2.73 14.16
CA GLY A 213 8.34 -3.58 14.52
C GLY A 213 8.58 -4.41 15.78
N GLU A 214 7.98 -5.60 15.78
CA GLU A 214 8.21 -6.69 16.73
C GLU A 214 9.72 -6.86 17.01
N GLY A 215 10.07 -7.05 18.29
CA GLY A 215 11.45 -7.12 18.78
C GLY A 215 12.00 -5.79 19.29
N GLY A 216 11.44 -4.66 18.82
CA GLY A 216 11.84 -3.33 19.26
C GLY A 216 11.36 -2.96 20.67
N VAL A 217 12.12 -2.09 21.34
CA VAL A 217 11.84 -1.59 22.69
C VAL A 217 11.76 -0.06 22.69
N GLY A 218 10.82 0.52 23.42
CA GLY A 218 10.62 1.97 23.49
C GLY A 218 9.64 2.50 22.44
N LEU A 219 9.52 3.82 22.33
CA LEU A 219 8.56 4.48 21.45
C LEU A 219 9.23 5.56 20.60
N GLY A 220 8.72 5.72 19.38
CA GLY A 220 9.13 6.77 18.46
C GLY A 220 10.64 6.91 18.31
N PRO A 221 11.18 8.15 18.37
CA PRO A 221 12.62 8.39 18.25
C PRO A 221 13.50 7.64 19.26
N ASP A 222 12.94 7.27 20.42
CA ASP A 222 13.64 6.52 21.46
C ASP A 222 13.51 4.99 21.29
N ARG A 223 12.81 4.53 20.24
CA ARG A 223 12.64 3.11 19.96
C ARG A 223 13.95 2.52 19.42
N VAL A 224 14.42 1.46 20.07
CA VAL A 224 15.67 0.77 19.76
C VAL A 224 15.40 -0.62 19.17
N PRO A 225 16.34 -1.20 18.39
CA PRO A 225 16.13 -2.44 17.62
C PRO A 225 16.02 -3.73 18.43
N GLY A 226 16.05 -3.68 19.76
CA GLY A 226 16.14 -4.86 20.61
C GLY A 226 17.54 -5.50 20.58
N ASP A 227 17.69 -6.66 21.23
CA ASP A 227 18.93 -7.40 21.33
C ASP A 227 18.74 -8.92 21.19
N GLY A 228 19.85 -9.64 21.04
CA GLY A 228 19.84 -11.11 21.02
C GLY A 228 19.06 -11.71 19.85
N ALA A 229 18.30 -12.76 20.15
CA ALA A 229 17.49 -13.48 19.15
C ALA A 229 16.26 -12.68 18.68
N ASP A 230 15.83 -11.71 19.49
CA ASP A 230 14.64 -10.89 19.27
C ASP A 230 14.97 -9.55 18.60
N ALA A 231 16.25 -9.30 18.28
CA ALA A 231 16.66 -8.09 17.58
C ALA A 231 16.04 -8.01 16.18
N ILE A 232 15.63 -6.80 15.77
CA ILE A 232 14.99 -6.64 14.48
C ILE A 232 15.90 -7.02 13.32
N ARG A 233 15.34 -7.75 12.37
CA ARG A 233 16.04 -8.17 11.15
C ARG A 233 15.90 -7.17 10.01
N LYS A 234 14.85 -6.36 10.05
CA LYS A 234 14.46 -5.45 8.97
C LYS A 234 13.59 -4.34 9.55
N ARG A 235 13.61 -3.16 8.92
CA ARG A 235 12.66 -2.07 9.24
C ARG A 235 11.27 -2.39 8.69
N ILE A 236 10.26 -1.74 9.27
CA ILE A 236 8.93 -1.70 8.66
C ILE A 236 9.07 -1.07 7.25
N PRO A 237 8.48 -1.67 6.20
CA PRO A 237 8.68 -1.26 4.81
C PRO A 237 8.37 0.20 4.45
N ARG A 238 7.48 0.84 5.21
CA ARG A 238 6.92 2.16 4.94
C ARG A 238 6.67 2.91 6.25
N ASN A 239 6.57 4.23 6.16
CA ASN A 239 6.15 5.08 7.28
C ASN A 239 4.71 4.74 7.71
N ALA A 240 4.47 4.74 9.02
CA ALA A 240 3.15 4.50 9.59
C ALA A 240 2.21 5.69 9.31
N PRO A 241 1.13 5.53 8.51
CA PRO A 241 0.22 6.62 8.22
C PRO A 241 -0.57 7.02 9.46
N ALA A 242 -0.95 8.30 9.56
CA ALA A 242 -1.79 8.77 10.65
C ALA A 242 -3.21 8.18 10.59
N LEU A 243 -3.85 8.09 11.77
CA LEU A 243 -5.19 7.51 11.93
C LEU A 243 -6.34 8.52 11.78
N TRP A 244 -6.02 9.79 11.53
CA TRP A 244 -7.01 10.87 11.44
C TRP A 244 -8.08 10.62 10.36
N ASN A 245 -9.33 10.65 10.79
CA ASN A 245 -10.53 10.57 9.96
C ASN A 245 -10.68 9.30 9.11
N LEU A 246 -10.04 8.19 9.49
CA LEU A 246 -10.20 6.91 8.80
C LEU A 246 -11.62 6.32 8.92
N GLY A 247 -12.42 6.77 9.90
CA GLY A 247 -13.83 6.41 10.05
C GLY A 247 -14.80 7.21 9.16
N HIS A 248 -14.31 8.14 8.34
CA HIS A 248 -15.14 8.93 7.44
C HIS A 248 -15.70 8.07 6.29
N LYS A 249 -16.97 8.27 5.93
CA LYS A 249 -17.69 7.43 4.96
C LYS A 249 -17.13 7.47 3.54
N ASP A 250 -16.36 8.50 3.20
CA ASP A 250 -15.71 8.62 1.88
C ASP A 250 -14.38 7.89 1.78
N VAL A 251 -13.84 7.32 2.87
CA VAL A 251 -12.61 6.51 2.79
C VAL A 251 -12.92 5.21 2.03
N ARG A 252 -12.27 5.03 0.88
CA ARG A 252 -12.43 3.88 -0.02
C ARG A 252 -11.14 3.10 -0.26
N VAL A 253 -10.00 3.66 0.12
CA VAL A 253 -8.69 3.07 -0.18
C VAL A 253 -7.80 3.14 1.06
N MET A 254 -7.23 1.99 1.46
CA MET A 254 -6.30 1.86 2.58
C MET A 254 -4.90 1.45 2.12
N PHE A 255 -3.91 1.65 3.00
CA PHE A 255 -2.47 1.56 2.73
C PHE A 255 -1.94 2.60 1.74
N HIS A 256 -0.61 2.74 1.68
CA HIS A 256 0.06 3.66 0.74
C HIS A 256 -0.03 3.21 -0.73
N ASP A 257 -0.16 1.90 -0.98
CA ASP A 257 -0.25 1.30 -2.32
C ASP A 257 -1.67 0.91 -2.72
N GLY A 258 -2.67 1.13 -1.86
CA GLY A 258 -4.06 0.87 -2.21
C GLY A 258 -4.46 -0.59 -2.24
N ARG A 259 -3.66 -1.48 -1.65
CA ARG A 259 -3.95 -2.92 -1.67
C ARG A 259 -5.18 -3.34 -0.88
N LEU A 260 -5.99 -2.40 -0.37
CA LEU A 260 -7.22 -2.69 0.34
C LEU A 260 -8.31 -1.68 -0.05
N GLU A 261 -9.32 -2.17 -0.76
CA GLU A 261 -10.44 -1.41 -1.32
C GLU A 261 -11.76 -2.22 -1.22
N PRO A 262 -12.95 -1.60 -1.20
CA PRO A 262 -14.22 -2.31 -1.34
C PRO A 262 -14.30 -3.05 -2.68
N SER A 263 -14.67 -4.33 -2.66
CA SER A 263 -14.80 -5.15 -3.86
C SER A 263 -15.66 -6.38 -3.62
N ASP A 264 -16.46 -6.78 -4.61
CA ASP A 264 -17.23 -8.03 -4.55
C ASP A 264 -16.46 -9.24 -5.10
N LEU A 265 -15.19 -9.06 -5.53
CA LEU A 265 -14.41 -10.07 -6.25
C LEU A 265 -14.27 -11.40 -5.48
N TYR A 266 -14.01 -11.34 -4.18
CA TYR A 266 -13.77 -12.51 -3.34
C TYR A 266 -14.97 -12.88 -2.45
N GLY A 267 -16.10 -12.17 -2.56
CA GLY A 267 -17.32 -12.44 -1.80
C GLY A 267 -17.23 -12.12 -0.29
N ASN A 268 -16.17 -11.43 0.16
CA ASN A 268 -16.02 -10.93 1.53
C ASN A 268 -16.16 -9.39 1.63
N GLY A 269 -16.42 -8.72 0.52
CA GLY A 269 -16.65 -7.26 0.44
C GLY A 269 -15.39 -6.43 0.21
N PHE A 270 -14.21 -7.04 0.13
CA PHE A 270 -12.95 -6.33 -0.05
C PHE A 270 -12.04 -7.00 -1.09
N ASP A 271 -11.29 -6.17 -1.81
CA ASP A 271 -10.05 -6.59 -2.46
C ASP A 271 -8.93 -6.33 -1.45
N SER A 272 -8.14 -7.36 -1.12
CA SER A 272 -7.15 -7.29 -0.05
C SER A 272 -6.01 -8.28 -0.25
N PRO A 273 -4.88 -8.15 0.44
CA PRO A 273 -3.79 -9.12 0.35
C PRO A 273 -4.14 -10.52 0.85
N ALA A 274 -5.27 -10.69 1.54
CA ALA A 274 -5.77 -11.99 1.95
C ALA A 274 -6.73 -12.61 0.94
N GLU A 275 -7.12 -11.90 -0.14
CA GLU A 275 -8.00 -12.41 -1.20
C GLU A 275 -9.26 -13.09 -0.61
N GLU A 276 -9.59 -14.32 -1.02
CA GLU A 276 -10.70 -15.12 -0.47
C GLU A 276 -10.52 -15.55 0.99
N TRP A 277 -9.31 -15.46 1.54
CA TRP A 277 -9.02 -15.85 2.92
C TRP A 277 -9.39 -14.79 3.95
N LEU A 278 -9.68 -13.55 3.53
CA LEU A 278 -10.21 -12.53 4.43
C LEU A 278 -11.60 -12.96 4.96
N PRO A 279 -11.85 -12.97 6.29
CA PRO A 279 -13.10 -13.43 6.84
C PRO A 279 -14.26 -12.49 6.50
N GLN A 280 -15.45 -13.06 6.35
CA GLN A 280 -16.70 -12.32 6.19
C GLN A 280 -17.15 -11.68 7.51
N GLY A 281 -17.89 -10.57 7.44
CA GLY A 281 -18.48 -9.90 8.62
C GLY A 281 -17.71 -8.69 9.14
N LEU A 282 -16.64 -8.28 8.46
CA LEU A 282 -15.93 -7.02 8.75
C LEU A 282 -16.80 -5.83 8.30
N GLY A 283 -17.18 -4.98 9.26
CA GLY A 283 -18.18 -3.92 9.05
C GLY A 283 -17.67 -2.66 8.35
N SER A 284 -16.35 -2.55 8.12
CA SER A 284 -15.75 -1.41 7.44
C SER A 284 -14.39 -1.75 6.84
N LEU A 285 -13.91 -0.90 5.92
CA LEU A 285 -12.56 -0.98 5.36
C LEU A 285 -11.48 -0.90 6.46
N LEU A 286 -11.76 -0.13 7.52
CA LEU A 286 -10.89 0.00 8.69
C LEU A 286 -10.81 -1.29 9.50
N ALA A 287 -11.92 -2.02 9.63
CA ALA A 287 -11.94 -3.33 10.29
C ALA A 287 -11.10 -4.36 9.54
N ALA A 288 -11.17 -4.36 8.21
CA ALA A 288 -10.30 -5.19 7.37
C ALA A 288 -8.82 -4.78 7.49
N GLN A 289 -8.52 -3.48 7.46
CA GLN A 289 -7.15 -2.97 7.57
C GLN A 289 -6.49 -3.40 8.88
N ALA A 290 -7.22 -3.34 9.99
CA ALA A 290 -6.73 -3.67 11.32
C ALA A 290 -6.20 -5.11 11.44
N LEU A 291 -6.57 -6.01 10.52
CA LEU A 291 -6.16 -7.42 10.56
C LEU A 291 -4.74 -7.68 10.03
N PHE A 292 -4.22 -6.83 9.16
CA PHE A 292 -2.97 -7.08 8.43
C PHE A 292 -1.69 -6.84 9.24
N PRO A 293 -1.60 -5.82 10.12
CA PRO A 293 -0.41 -5.66 10.96
C PRO A 293 -0.12 -6.89 11.83
N MET A 294 -1.18 -7.54 12.33
CA MET A 294 -1.12 -8.77 13.13
C MET A 294 -0.52 -9.98 12.39
N THR A 295 -0.52 -9.97 11.06
CA THR A 295 0.06 -11.03 10.22
C THR A 295 1.33 -10.59 9.48
N ALA A 296 1.69 -9.31 9.56
CA ALA A 296 2.91 -8.82 8.94
C ALA A 296 4.15 -9.16 9.79
N GLN A 297 5.07 -9.92 9.18
CA GLN A 297 6.30 -10.44 9.81
C GLN A 297 7.10 -9.35 10.55
N PHE A 298 7.36 -8.23 9.88
CA PHE A 298 8.18 -7.14 10.43
C PHE A 298 7.36 -6.07 11.14
N GLU A 299 6.05 -6.28 11.32
CA GLU A 299 5.18 -5.38 12.10
C GLU A 299 4.84 -6.05 13.44
N MET A 300 3.82 -6.90 13.51
CA MET A 300 3.39 -7.51 14.79
C MET A 300 3.54 -9.04 14.86
N ALA A 301 3.69 -9.76 13.74
CA ALA A 301 3.70 -11.22 13.77
C ALA A 301 5.02 -11.82 14.29
N GLY A 302 6.15 -11.12 14.11
CA GLY A 302 7.50 -11.62 14.39
C GLY A 302 8.08 -12.42 13.23
N ASN A 303 9.31 -12.91 13.35
CA ASN A 303 10.01 -13.66 12.30
C ASN A 303 9.73 -15.16 12.32
N THR A 304 9.87 -15.80 11.16
CA THR A 304 9.73 -17.25 11.02
C THR A 304 10.57 -18.00 12.05
N GLY A 305 9.91 -18.88 12.82
CA GLY A 305 10.52 -19.70 13.85
C GLY A 305 10.43 -19.13 15.28
N GLU A 306 9.90 -17.92 15.48
CA GLU A 306 9.82 -17.30 16.81
C GLU A 306 8.57 -17.72 17.59
N ASN A 307 7.40 -17.77 16.93
CA ASN A 307 6.13 -18.04 17.60
C ASN A 307 5.11 -18.74 16.68
N GLU A 308 4.00 -19.19 17.28
CA GLU A 308 2.94 -19.91 16.57
C GLU A 308 2.15 -19.06 15.56
N VAL A 309 2.10 -17.73 15.74
CA VAL A 309 1.34 -16.82 14.87
C VAL A 309 2.05 -16.71 13.52
N ILE A 310 3.33 -16.34 13.51
CA ILE A 310 4.10 -16.26 12.27
C ILE A 310 4.30 -17.64 11.62
N GLY A 311 4.42 -18.70 12.43
CA GLY A 311 4.43 -20.07 11.91
C GLY A 311 3.17 -20.39 11.10
N ALA A 312 1.99 -20.07 11.63
CA ALA A 312 0.72 -20.27 10.93
C ALA A 312 0.55 -19.34 9.72
N VAL A 313 0.90 -18.06 9.85
CA VAL A 313 0.81 -17.08 8.77
C VAL A 313 1.70 -17.43 7.57
N HIS A 314 2.87 -18.04 7.83
CA HIS A 314 3.77 -18.49 6.77
C HIS A 314 3.15 -19.56 5.88
N ASP A 315 2.31 -20.44 6.45
CA ASP A 315 1.56 -21.43 5.69
C ASP A 315 0.39 -20.78 4.93
N ARG A 316 -0.41 -19.96 5.62
CA ARG A 316 -1.52 -19.20 5.03
C ARG A 316 -1.94 -18.05 5.95
N ILE A 317 -2.18 -16.87 5.38
CA ILE A 317 -2.39 -15.62 6.13
C ILE A 317 -3.49 -15.68 7.19
N ASP A 318 -4.60 -16.37 6.92
CA ASP A 318 -5.76 -16.48 7.80
C ASP A 318 -5.54 -17.43 8.99
N LEU A 319 -4.52 -18.28 8.97
CA LEU A 319 -4.28 -19.26 10.04
C LEU A 319 -3.75 -18.63 11.33
N GLY A 320 -3.16 -17.44 11.26
CA GLY A 320 -2.72 -16.68 12.44
C GLY A 320 -3.89 -16.09 13.24
N TRP A 321 -4.97 -15.69 12.57
CA TRP A 321 -6.08 -14.99 13.20
C TRP A 321 -6.85 -15.81 14.25
N PRO A 322 -7.17 -17.10 14.05
CA PRO A 322 -7.78 -17.93 15.08
C PRO A 322 -6.93 -18.05 16.35
N ILE A 323 -5.60 -18.02 16.23
CA ILE A 323 -4.69 -18.06 17.37
C ILE A 323 -4.86 -16.79 18.22
N LEU A 324 -4.82 -15.62 17.56
CA LEU A 324 -5.00 -14.33 18.21
C LEU A 324 -6.39 -14.19 18.84
N ALA A 325 -7.44 -14.56 18.10
CA ALA A 325 -8.81 -14.54 18.61
C ALA A 325 -8.98 -15.46 19.84
N LYS A 326 -8.37 -16.65 19.82
CA LYS A 326 -8.36 -17.54 20.98
C LYS A 326 -7.68 -16.91 22.19
N ARG A 327 -6.52 -16.26 22.01
CA ARG A 327 -5.82 -15.58 23.12
C ARG A 327 -6.73 -14.57 23.80
N VAL A 328 -7.34 -13.68 23.03
CA VAL A 328 -8.25 -12.63 23.52
C VAL A 328 -9.45 -13.22 24.25
N ARG A 329 -10.21 -14.12 23.59
CA ARG A 329 -11.48 -14.62 24.13
C ARG A 329 -11.35 -15.53 25.36
N THR A 330 -10.15 -16.01 25.65
CA THR A 330 -9.86 -16.81 26.86
C THR A 330 -9.52 -15.96 28.08
N ILE A 331 -9.32 -14.65 27.92
CA ILE A 331 -9.21 -13.70 29.03
C ILE A 331 -10.65 -13.40 29.50
N PRO A 332 -11.02 -13.71 30.76
CA PRO A 332 -12.40 -13.61 31.22
C PRO A 332 -13.03 -12.22 30.99
N GLU A 333 -12.29 -11.16 31.31
CA GLU A 333 -12.76 -9.77 31.12
C GLU A 333 -13.06 -9.46 29.66
N TYR A 334 -12.15 -9.76 28.71
CA TYR A 334 -12.45 -9.58 27.29
C TYR A 334 -13.64 -10.42 26.84
N GLY A 335 -13.71 -11.69 27.26
CA GLY A 335 -14.82 -12.58 26.91
C GLY A 335 -16.18 -12.01 27.31
N GLU A 336 -16.29 -11.49 28.54
CA GLU A 336 -17.51 -10.84 29.05
C GLU A 336 -17.84 -9.56 28.29
N MET A 337 -16.84 -8.72 27.99
CA MET A 337 -17.04 -7.49 27.23
C MET A 337 -17.57 -7.79 25.81
N PHE A 338 -17.02 -8.79 25.11
CA PHE A 338 -17.48 -9.15 23.78
C PHE A 338 -18.92 -9.70 23.77
N VAL A 339 -19.29 -10.50 24.77
CA VAL A 339 -20.68 -10.99 24.93
C VAL A 339 -21.64 -9.82 25.18
N ALA A 340 -21.20 -8.78 25.89
CA ALA A 340 -22.03 -7.61 26.15
C ALA A 340 -22.17 -6.68 24.92
N ALA A 341 -21.12 -6.55 24.09
CA ALA A 341 -21.04 -5.55 23.02
C ALA A 341 -21.48 -6.03 21.63
N PHE A 342 -21.64 -7.35 21.43
CA PHE A 342 -22.02 -7.93 20.14
C PHE A 342 -23.24 -8.84 20.29
N ASP A 343 -24.37 -8.41 19.75
CA ASP A 343 -25.68 -9.09 19.88
C ASP A 343 -25.67 -10.57 19.44
N HIS A 344 -24.77 -10.95 18.51
CA HIS A 344 -24.66 -12.32 18.01
C HIS A 344 -23.68 -13.21 18.80
N ILE A 345 -23.03 -12.68 19.84
CA ILE A 345 -22.07 -13.39 20.69
C ILE A 345 -22.74 -13.74 22.02
N GLU A 346 -23.18 -14.99 22.17
CA GLU A 346 -23.79 -15.51 23.40
C GLU A 346 -22.75 -16.02 24.41
N THR A 347 -21.58 -16.44 23.94
CA THR A 347 -20.49 -16.97 24.78
C THR A 347 -19.12 -16.51 24.28
N PRO A 348 -18.11 -16.37 25.17
CA PRO A 348 -16.76 -15.98 24.74
C PRO A 348 -16.16 -16.89 23.67
N GLY A 349 -16.54 -18.16 23.63
CA GLY A 349 -16.06 -19.12 22.62
C GLY A 349 -16.47 -18.80 21.18
N GLN A 350 -17.45 -17.92 20.97
CA GLN A 350 -17.90 -17.48 19.64
C GLN A 350 -17.10 -16.30 19.09
N VAL A 351 -16.33 -15.59 19.92
CA VAL A 351 -15.52 -14.45 19.47
C VAL A 351 -14.46 -14.95 18.48
N THR A 352 -14.42 -14.29 17.32
CA THR A 352 -13.45 -14.53 16.26
C THR A 352 -12.59 -13.28 16.03
N ILE A 353 -11.73 -13.32 15.01
CA ILE A 353 -10.96 -12.15 14.60
C ILE A 353 -11.85 -11.03 14.04
N VAL A 354 -13.06 -11.37 13.56
CA VAL A 354 -13.99 -10.41 12.96
C VAL A 354 -14.46 -9.40 14.01
N GLU A 355 -14.89 -9.87 15.18
CA GLU A 355 -15.32 -9.02 16.29
C GLU A 355 -14.14 -8.17 16.81
N ILE A 356 -12.92 -8.72 16.84
CA ILE A 356 -11.70 -7.98 17.20
C ILE A 356 -11.43 -6.86 16.18
N GLY A 357 -11.47 -7.15 14.88
CA GLY A 357 -11.29 -6.17 13.82
C GLY A 357 -12.35 -5.06 13.86
N ASN A 358 -13.61 -5.42 14.09
CA ASN A 358 -14.71 -4.46 14.23
C ASN A 358 -14.56 -3.58 15.49
N ALA A 359 -14.14 -4.15 16.62
CA ALA A 359 -13.87 -3.38 17.84
C ALA A 359 -12.69 -2.40 17.63
N LEU A 360 -11.59 -2.85 17.01
CA LEU A 360 -10.45 -1.98 16.67
C LEU A 360 -10.88 -0.85 15.73
N ALA A 361 -11.70 -1.13 14.72
CA ALA A 361 -12.23 -0.12 13.83
C ALA A 361 -13.14 0.89 14.54
N ALA A 362 -13.97 0.42 15.48
CA ALA A 362 -14.80 1.28 16.31
C ALA A 362 -13.96 2.26 17.13
N PHE A 363 -12.89 1.76 17.77
CA PHE A 363 -11.96 2.63 18.48
C PHE A 363 -11.27 3.63 17.55
N ILE A 364 -10.63 3.15 16.48
CA ILE A 364 -9.86 4.01 15.58
C ILE A 364 -10.75 5.06 14.91
N GLY A 365 -11.95 4.64 14.47
CA GLY A 365 -12.90 5.51 13.80
C GLY A 365 -13.50 6.58 14.71
N THR A 366 -13.64 6.31 16.02
CA THR A 366 -14.15 7.28 17.00
C THR A 366 -13.04 8.17 17.57
N GLU A 367 -11.91 7.59 17.98
CA GLU A 367 -10.86 8.29 18.72
C GLU A 367 -10.14 9.35 17.86
N TRP A 368 -9.96 9.08 16.56
CA TRP A 368 -9.30 9.99 15.63
C TRP A 368 -10.28 10.71 14.68
N ALA A 369 -11.56 10.79 15.01
CA ALA A 369 -12.53 11.62 14.30
C ALA A 369 -12.34 13.10 14.65
N ASN A 370 -12.12 13.94 13.65
CA ASN A 370 -11.88 15.36 13.81
C ASN A 370 -12.42 16.19 12.64
N TYR A 371 -13.22 17.21 12.96
CA TYR A 371 -13.99 18.04 12.01
C TYR A 371 -14.22 19.47 12.54
N ASP A 372 -13.28 20.00 13.32
CA ASP A 372 -13.41 21.27 14.05
C ASP A 372 -12.22 22.23 13.85
N SER A 373 -11.47 22.07 12.77
CA SER A 373 -10.31 22.91 12.46
C SER A 373 -10.72 24.37 12.18
N PRO A 374 -9.79 25.35 12.28
CA PRO A 374 -10.03 26.72 11.82
C PRO A 374 -10.55 26.80 10.38
N TYR A 375 -10.11 25.90 9.50
CA TYR A 375 -10.65 25.79 8.14
C TYR A 375 -12.12 25.35 8.12
N ASP A 376 -12.51 24.42 8.99
CA ASP A 376 -13.90 23.97 9.09
C ASP A 376 -14.83 25.11 9.58
N ASP A 377 -14.37 25.96 10.51
CA ASP A 377 -15.11 27.17 10.89
C ASP A 377 -15.26 28.13 9.70
N PHE A 378 -14.16 28.41 8.99
CA PHE A 378 -14.15 29.29 7.83
C PHE A 378 -15.18 28.87 6.78
N VAL A 379 -15.22 27.57 6.45
CA VAL A 379 -16.20 27.04 5.48
C VAL A 379 -17.63 27.07 6.02
N ARG A 380 -17.82 26.81 7.33
CA ARG A 380 -19.15 26.71 7.94
C ARG A 380 -19.83 28.06 8.14
N ASP A 381 -19.12 29.05 8.66
CA ASP A 381 -19.70 30.33 9.11
C ASP A 381 -18.94 31.58 8.63
N GLY A 382 -17.87 31.40 7.84
CA GLY A 382 -17.08 32.51 7.31
C GLY A 382 -16.10 33.12 8.31
N THR A 383 -15.84 32.46 9.45
CA THR A 383 -14.79 32.89 10.39
C THR A 383 -13.46 33.05 9.66
N PRO A 384 -12.82 34.23 9.68
CA PRO A 384 -11.63 34.48 8.88
C PRO A 384 -10.43 33.65 9.36
N LEU A 385 -9.71 33.06 8.41
CA LEU A 385 -8.41 32.44 8.68
C LEU A 385 -7.36 33.50 9.06
N PRO A 386 -6.32 33.13 9.82
CA PRO A 386 -5.14 33.97 9.99
C PRO A 386 -4.58 34.43 8.64
N ALA A 387 -4.04 35.66 8.57
CA ALA A 387 -3.66 36.27 7.29
C ALA A 387 -2.65 35.45 6.46
N ALA A 388 -1.71 34.75 7.11
CA ALA A 388 -0.78 33.84 6.44
C ALA A 388 -1.49 32.60 5.89
N ALA A 389 -2.33 31.96 6.71
CA ALA A 389 -3.14 30.82 6.30
C ALA A 389 -4.10 31.14 5.15
N GLU A 390 -4.67 32.35 5.11
CA GLU A 390 -5.51 32.77 3.97
C GLU A 390 -4.71 32.95 2.67
N ARG A 391 -3.49 33.51 2.74
CA ARG A 391 -2.60 33.56 1.57
C ARG A 391 -2.18 32.15 1.12
N GLY A 392 -1.86 31.29 2.07
CA GLY A 392 -1.55 29.88 1.83
C GLY A 392 -2.69 29.13 1.17
N ARG A 393 -3.92 29.34 1.64
CA ARG A 393 -5.12 28.78 1.04
C ARG A 393 -5.28 29.22 -0.42
N GLN A 394 -5.05 30.50 -0.71
CA GLN A 394 -5.12 31.02 -2.09
C GLN A 394 -4.05 30.41 -2.99
N LEU A 395 -2.83 30.19 -2.48
CA LEU A 395 -1.78 29.47 -3.21
C LEU A 395 -2.18 28.00 -3.44
N PHE A 396 -2.62 27.31 -2.39
CA PHE A 396 -2.99 25.90 -2.38
C PHE A 396 -4.07 25.54 -3.40
N PHE A 397 -5.16 26.32 -3.43
CA PHE A 397 -6.27 26.15 -4.39
C PHE A 397 -6.04 26.88 -5.72
N GLY A 398 -4.99 27.68 -5.82
CA GLY A 398 -4.65 28.50 -6.98
C GLY A 398 -3.39 28.04 -7.67
N THR A 399 -2.37 28.90 -7.68
CA THR A 399 -1.19 28.75 -8.52
C THR A 399 -0.23 27.64 -8.09
N ALA A 400 -0.25 27.23 -6.82
CA ALA A 400 0.57 26.11 -6.36
C ALA A 400 -0.03 24.74 -6.78
N GLY A 401 -1.32 24.69 -7.14
CA GLY A 401 -1.95 23.50 -7.72
C GLY A 401 -2.13 22.32 -6.76
N CYS A 402 -1.90 22.47 -5.46
CA CYS A 402 -1.99 21.40 -4.47
C CYS A 402 -3.37 20.71 -4.47
N ALA A 403 -4.44 21.49 -4.64
CA ALA A 403 -5.81 21.00 -4.69
C ALA A 403 -6.14 20.11 -5.91
N GLN A 404 -5.24 19.95 -6.88
CA GLN A 404 -5.44 19.00 -7.99
C GLN A 404 -5.54 17.56 -7.48
N CYS A 405 -4.79 17.22 -6.43
CA CYS A 405 -4.84 15.91 -5.77
C CYS A 405 -5.42 16.02 -4.35
N HIS A 406 -5.09 17.09 -3.62
CA HIS A 406 -5.56 17.28 -2.24
C HIS A 406 -6.87 18.08 -2.18
N ASN A 407 -7.97 17.43 -2.56
CA ASN A 407 -9.31 18.04 -2.62
C ASN A 407 -10.36 17.27 -1.80
N GLY A 408 -11.61 17.72 -1.88
CA GLY A 408 -12.72 17.12 -1.14
C GLY A 408 -12.64 17.38 0.38
N PRO A 409 -13.56 16.78 1.15
CA PRO A 409 -13.67 17.04 2.59
C PRO A 409 -12.43 16.62 3.38
N LEU A 410 -11.67 15.63 2.91
CA LEU A 410 -10.47 15.10 3.57
C LEU A 410 -9.15 15.61 2.96
N PHE A 411 -9.19 16.53 2.00
CA PHE A 411 -7.99 16.98 1.28
C PHE A 411 -7.19 15.82 0.65
N THR A 412 -7.91 14.89 0.03
CA THR A 412 -7.37 13.77 -0.73
C THR A 412 -8.38 13.31 -1.77
N ASP A 413 -7.91 13.08 -2.98
CA ASP A 413 -8.63 12.41 -4.06
C ASP A 413 -8.61 10.87 -3.91
N GLN A 414 -7.81 10.35 -2.98
CA GLN A 414 -7.48 8.93 -2.79
C GLN A 414 -6.94 8.23 -4.06
N ALA A 415 -6.52 9.01 -5.06
CA ALA A 415 -5.86 8.52 -6.26
C ALA A 415 -4.36 8.33 -6.01
N PHE A 416 -3.64 7.89 -7.03
CA PHE A 416 -2.26 7.46 -6.91
C PHE A 416 -1.37 8.21 -7.88
N HIS A 417 -0.29 8.77 -7.34
CA HIS A 417 0.60 9.66 -8.09
C HIS A 417 2.06 9.32 -7.82
N ALA A 418 2.88 9.38 -8.86
CA ALA A 418 4.32 9.28 -8.75
C ALA A 418 4.89 10.68 -8.53
N VAL A 419 5.16 11.02 -7.27
CA VAL A 419 5.66 12.36 -6.91
C VAL A 419 7.18 12.45 -6.81
N GLY A 420 7.89 11.32 -6.96
CA GLY A 420 9.35 11.30 -7.03
C GLY A 420 10.06 11.41 -5.67
N LEU A 421 9.48 10.93 -4.57
CA LEU A 421 10.18 10.92 -3.27
C LEU A 421 11.51 10.13 -3.36
N PRO A 422 12.61 10.62 -2.75
CA PRO A 422 13.85 9.86 -2.64
C PRO A 422 13.61 8.46 -2.05
N ALA A 423 14.08 7.44 -2.76
CA ALA A 423 13.92 6.05 -2.33
C ALA A 423 15.00 5.65 -1.31
N PHE A 424 14.57 5.04 -0.22
CA PHE A 424 15.40 4.39 0.78
C PHE A 424 14.52 3.45 1.60
N GLY A 425 15.16 2.69 2.48
CA GLY A 425 14.56 1.61 3.22
C GLY A 425 14.35 0.37 2.39
N PRO A 426 13.77 -0.66 3.02
CA PRO A 426 13.57 -1.91 2.32
C PRO A 426 12.43 -1.89 1.29
N GLY A 427 11.48 -0.96 1.44
CA GLY A 427 10.26 -0.93 0.63
C GLY A 427 9.43 -2.21 0.70
N ARG A 428 8.26 -2.21 0.06
CA ARG A 428 7.51 -3.44 -0.18
C ARG A 428 7.93 -4.10 -1.49
N THR A 429 9.08 -4.77 -1.45
CA THR A 429 9.61 -5.54 -2.58
C THR A 429 8.63 -6.65 -2.96
N ARG A 430 8.35 -6.77 -4.27
CA ARG A 430 7.52 -7.84 -4.80
C ARG A 430 8.21 -9.19 -4.58
N GLN A 431 7.41 -10.23 -4.44
CA GLN A 431 7.92 -11.59 -4.39
C GLN A 431 8.74 -11.88 -5.66
N TRP A 432 9.95 -12.40 -5.48
CA TRP A 432 10.91 -12.71 -6.55
C TRP A 432 11.50 -11.53 -7.32
N ASP A 433 11.29 -10.28 -6.85
CA ASP A 433 12.00 -9.13 -7.41
C ASP A 433 13.45 -9.14 -6.89
N PRO A 434 14.47 -9.21 -7.77
CA PRO A 434 15.86 -9.22 -7.36
C PRO A 434 16.33 -7.86 -6.82
N ILE A 435 15.55 -6.80 -7.03
CA ILE A 435 15.86 -5.44 -6.59
C ILE A 435 15.01 -5.11 -5.36
N PRO A 436 15.60 -4.66 -4.24
CA PRO A 436 14.87 -4.27 -3.04
C PRO A 436 14.21 -2.89 -3.24
N ARG A 437 13.17 -2.85 -4.08
CA ARG A 437 12.45 -1.62 -4.45
C ARG A 437 11.01 -1.64 -3.99
N ASP A 438 10.47 -0.46 -3.72
CA ASP A 438 9.03 -0.26 -3.55
C ASP A 438 8.42 0.19 -4.87
N VAL A 439 7.57 -0.64 -5.45
CA VAL A 439 6.90 -0.33 -6.73
C VAL A 439 5.57 0.41 -6.52
N GLY A 440 5.18 0.73 -5.29
CA GLY A 440 3.92 1.41 -4.99
C GLY A 440 2.70 0.60 -5.44
N ARG A 441 1.73 1.27 -6.06
CA ARG A 441 0.46 0.70 -6.51
C ARG A 441 0.62 -0.47 -7.48
N MET A 442 1.66 -0.49 -8.31
CA MET A 442 1.95 -1.65 -9.18
C MET A 442 2.07 -2.97 -8.40
N GLY A 443 2.42 -2.91 -7.11
CA GLY A 443 2.45 -4.10 -6.25
C GLY A 443 1.07 -4.70 -5.98
N ALA A 444 0.01 -3.91 -6.10
CA ALA A 444 -1.39 -4.33 -5.95
C ALA A 444 -2.06 -4.62 -7.29
N THR A 445 -1.78 -3.83 -8.33
CA THR A 445 -2.50 -3.90 -9.61
C THR A 445 -1.83 -4.75 -10.68
N ASP A 446 -0.54 -5.05 -10.53
CA ASP A 446 0.31 -5.64 -11.58
C ASP A 446 0.48 -4.78 -12.85
N ASP A 447 -0.04 -3.55 -12.88
CA ASP A 447 0.03 -2.66 -14.03
C ASP A 447 1.30 -1.79 -14.00
N LEU A 448 2.04 -1.78 -15.12
CA LEU A 448 3.25 -0.96 -15.26
C LEU A 448 2.97 0.54 -15.17
N GLU A 449 1.78 0.97 -15.57
CA GLU A 449 1.32 2.36 -15.45
C GLU A 449 1.09 2.77 -14.00
N ASP A 450 1.10 1.86 -13.04
CA ASP A 450 0.96 2.16 -11.61
C ASP A 450 2.30 2.17 -10.85
N ALA A 451 3.42 2.00 -11.56
CA ALA A 451 4.73 1.94 -10.94
C ALA A 451 5.06 3.23 -10.19
N TYR A 452 5.50 3.07 -8.93
CA TYR A 452 5.92 4.14 -8.01
C TYR A 452 4.84 5.16 -7.65
N ARG A 453 3.59 4.83 -7.93
CA ARG A 453 2.45 5.66 -7.54
C ARG A 453 2.00 5.27 -6.15
N PHE A 454 1.79 6.27 -5.30
CA PHE A 454 1.30 6.08 -3.94
C PHE A 454 0.03 6.92 -3.75
N ARG A 455 -0.84 6.44 -2.87
CA ARG A 455 -2.11 7.07 -2.57
C ARG A 455 -1.88 8.49 -2.01
N THR A 456 -2.62 9.47 -2.51
CA THR A 456 -2.68 10.82 -1.93
C THR A 456 -3.16 10.73 -0.47
N PRO A 457 -2.35 11.07 0.54
CA PRO A 457 -2.81 11.05 1.94
C PRO A 457 -3.75 12.22 2.23
N SER A 458 -4.62 12.06 3.23
CA SER A 458 -5.38 13.18 3.82
C SER A 458 -4.42 14.21 4.41
N LEU A 459 -4.73 15.49 4.27
CA LEU A 459 -3.94 16.59 4.87
C LEU A 459 -4.52 17.10 6.20
N ARG A 460 -5.65 16.55 6.66
CA ARG A 460 -6.19 16.92 7.97
C ARG A 460 -5.22 16.50 9.08
N ASN A 461 -4.93 17.42 10.00
CA ASN A 461 -3.98 17.25 11.09
C ASN A 461 -2.54 16.90 10.65
N VAL A 462 -2.14 17.17 9.40
CA VAL A 462 -0.82 16.81 8.86
C VAL A 462 0.35 17.42 9.65
N THR A 463 0.14 18.54 10.34
CA THR A 463 1.18 19.17 11.16
C THR A 463 1.52 18.38 12.42
N LEU A 464 0.77 17.33 12.75
CA LEU A 464 0.97 16.46 13.92
C LEU A 464 1.64 15.12 13.57
N THR A 465 1.90 14.85 12.29
CA THR A 465 2.13 13.48 11.79
C THR A 465 3.48 13.31 11.10
N ALA A 466 4.47 14.12 11.49
CA ALA A 466 5.82 13.97 10.96
C ALA A 466 6.42 12.62 11.37
N PRO A 467 7.26 11.99 10.51
CA PRO A 467 7.76 12.48 9.23
C PRO A 467 6.84 12.18 8.03
N TYR A 468 7.16 12.75 6.86
CA TYR A 468 6.27 12.84 5.71
C TYR A 468 6.72 11.99 4.51
N GLY A 469 5.74 11.47 3.76
CA GLY A 469 5.93 10.59 2.60
C GLY A 469 5.72 9.12 2.92
N HIS A 470 5.54 8.27 1.91
CA HIS A 470 5.25 6.84 2.13
C HIS A 470 6.38 6.10 2.87
N ASN A 471 7.60 6.62 2.82
CA ASN A 471 8.79 6.15 3.53
C ASN A 471 9.30 7.17 4.57
N GLY A 472 8.51 8.22 4.87
CA GLY A 472 8.87 9.24 5.86
C GLY A 472 10.14 10.02 5.51
N VAL A 473 10.36 10.29 4.22
CA VAL A 473 11.58 10.90 3.67
C VAL A 473 11.93 12.29 4.20
N TYR A 474 10.97 13.04 4.74
CA TYR A 474 11.19 14.37 5.30
C TYR A 474 10.65 14.48 6.73
N ALA A 475 11.52 14.82 7.68
CA ALA A 475 11.09 15.12 9.06
C ALA A 475 10.41 16.50 9.22
N ASP A 476 10.61 17.42 8.28
CA ASP A 476 10.04 18.77 8.27
C ASP A 476 8.98 18.89 7.17
N LEU A 477 7.82 19.47 7.51
CA LEU A 477 6.73 19.72 6.57
C LEU A 477 7.14 20.72 5.48
N ARG A 478 8.01 21.69 5.79
CA ARG A 478 8.52 22.65 4.80
C ARG A 478 9.28 21.95 3.70
N ASP A 479 10.10 20.95 4.05
CA ASP A 479 10.84 20.16 3.06
C ASP A 479 9.89 19.33 2.19
N MET A 480 8.82 18.79 2.76
CA MET A 480 7.78 18.12 1.97
C MET A 480 7.05 19.09 1.02
N VAL A 481 6.73 20.31 1.47
CA VAL A 481 6.13 21.35 0.59
C VAL A 481 7.09 21.74 -0.53
N ARG A 482 8.38 21.92 -0.24
CA ARG A 482 9.42 22.17 -1.27
C ARG A 482 9.51 21.02 -2.25
N HIS A 483 9.45 19.77 -1.77
CA HIS A 483 9.43 18.60 -2.64
C HIS A 483 8.23 18.59 -3.57
N MET A 484 7.03 18.88 -3.07
CA MET A 484 5.83 18.95 -3.91
C MET A 484 5.90 20.08 -4.94
N ALA A 485 6.62 21.15 -4.64
CA ALA A 485 6.83 22.27 -5.56
C ALA A 485 7.84 21.95 -6.66
N ASP A 486 8.99 21.36 -6.33
CA ASP A 486 10.02 20.95 -7.30
C ASP A 486 10.67 19.62 -6.87
N PRO A 487 10.10 18.48 -7.29
CA PRO A 487 10.62 17.16 -6.92
C PRO A 487 12.04 16.92 -7.43
N LEU A 488 12.42 17.50 -8.58
CA LEU A 488 13.73 17.28 -9.17
C LEU A 488 14.83 17.98 -8.36
N ALA A 489 14.61 19.24 -8.02
CA ALA A 489 15.53 19.98 -7.15
C ALA A 489 15.59 19.35 -5.76
N ALA A 490 14.43 19.05 -5.16
CA ALA A 490 14.37 18.49 -3.81
C ALA A 490 15.02 17.11 -3.70
N ARG A 491 14.96 16.27 -4.74
CA ARG A 491 15.69 15.00 -4.79
C ARG A 491 17.21 15.20 -4.88
N ALA A 492 17.65 16.15 -5.69
CA ALA A 492 19.08 16.42 -5.88
C ALA A 492 19.75 16.93 -4.59
N GLU A 493 19.00 17.63 -3.75
CA GLU A 493 19.46 18.19 -2.48
C GLU A 493 19.21 17.26 -1.27
N TRP A 494 18.48 16.17 -1.46
CA TRP A 494 18.12 15.28 -0.35
C TRP A 494 19.34 14.49 0.13
N THR A 495 19.45 14.35 1.45
CA THR A 495 20.46 13.53 2.12
C THR A 495 19.81 12.67 3.20
N PRO A 496 20.42 11.52 3.59
CA PRO A 496 19.89 10.64 4.64
C PRO A 496 19.56 11.33 5.97
N GLU A 497 20.23 12.42 6.32
CA GLU A 497 20.02 13.16 7.57
C GLU A 497 18.66 13.87 7.64
N LYS A 498 17.97 14.02 6.50
CA LYS A 498 16.58 14.53 6.46
C LYS A 498 15.55 13.48 6.89
N ALA A 499 15.92 12.20 6.89
CA ALA A 499 15.12 11.12 7.43
C ALA A 499 15.38 10.95 8.93
N ARG A 500 14.35 10.54 9.66
CA ARG A 500 14.40 10.21 11.08
C ARG A 500 14.42 8.71 11.25
N LEU A 501 15.60 8.11 11.06
CA LEU A 501 15.83 6.69 11.28
C LEU A 501 16.49 6.46 12.64
N PRO A 502 15.96 5.57 13.48
CA PRO A 502 16.69 5.11 14.65
C PRO A 502 17.99 4.43 14.24
N ASP A 503 19.02 4.58 15.08
CA ASP A 503 20.31 3.96 14.86
C ASP A 503 20.21 2.43 14.98
N VAL A 504 20.48 1.75 13.88
CA VAL A 504 20.52 0.29 13.79
C VAL A 504 21.72 -0.07 12.92
N PRO A 505 22.92 -0.28 13.50
CA PRO A 505 24.18 -0.33 12.75
C PRO A 505 24.21 -1.37 11.62
N TRP A 506 23.55 -2.51 11.80
CA TRP A 506 23.48 -3.56 10.77
C TRP A 506 22.47 -3.29 9.65
N LEU A 507 21.62 -2.27 9.79
CA LEU A 507 20.64 -1.86 8.77
C LEU A 507 21.04 -0.60 8.01
N GLN A 508 21.93 0.23 8.55
CA GLN A 508 22.30 1.51 7.94
C GLN A 508 22.75 1.38 6.47
N GLU A 509 23.54 0.36 6.13
CA GLU A 509 24.00 0.14 4.76
C GLU A 509 22.87 -0.30 3.83
N ILE A 510 22.05 -1.26 4.27
CA ILE A 510 20.96 -1.81 3.44
C ILE A 510 19.79 -0.83 3.28
N ASP A 511 19.61 0.12 4.22
CA ASP A 511 18.60 1.17 4.10
C ASP A 511 18.82 2.03 2.84
N PHE A 512 20.06 2.20 2.36
CA PHE A 512 20.34 3.08 1.22
C PHE A 512 20.87 2.35 -0.02
N VAL A 513 20.97 1.01 0.02
CA VAL A 513 21.50 0.22 -1.10
C VAL A 513 20.76 0.48 -2.41
N ILE A 514 19.44 0.75 -2.36
CA ILE A 514 18.62 1.05 -3.53
C ILE A 514 19.12 2.27 -4.31
N GLN A 515 19.72 3.26 -3.64
CA GLN A 515 20.24 4.47 -4.28
C GLN A 515 21.51 4.20 -5.10
N THR A 516 22.17 3.06 -4.88
CA THR A 516 23.35 2.66 -5.66
C THR A 516 22.98 2.08 -7.02
N ASP A 517 21.72 1.66 -7.21
CA ASP A 517 21.22 1.15 -8.49
C ASP A 517 20.84 2.32 -9.42
N THR A 518 21.79 2.71 -10.27
CA THR A 518 21.59 3.80 -11.24
C THR A 518 20.46 3.56 -12.23
N LEU A 519 20.16 2.30 -12.59
CA LEU A 519 19.09 1.98 -13.54
C LEU A 519 17.73 2.12 -12.86
N GLU A 520 17.60 1.64 -11.63
CA GLU A 520 16.38 1.78 -10.85
C GLU A 520 16.12 3.24 -10.46
N MET A 521 17.16 4.01 -10.12
CA MET A 521 17.02 5.46 -9.87
C MET A 521 16.58 6.23 -11.11
N ALA A 522 17.11 5.87 -12.29
CA ALA A 522 16.66 6.43 -13.57
C ALA A 522 15.22 6.02 -13.89
N ARG A 523 14.84 4.76 -13.63
CA ARG A 523 13.47 4.26 -13.80
C ARG A 523 12.50 5.05 -12.93
N GLN A 524 12.77 5.18 -11.63
CA GLN A 524 11.95 5.99 -10.72
C GLN A 524 11.82 7.45 -11.17
N ALA A 525 12.92 8.07 -11.63
CA ALA A 525 12.89 9.44 -12.14
C ALA A 525 12.06 9.63 -13.41
N ALA A 526 11.87 8.58 -14.22
CA ALA A 526 11.01 8.63 -15.39
C ALA A 526 9.51 8.63 -15.03
N PHE A 527 9.15 8.16 -13.83
CA PHE A 527 7.79 8.23 -13.31
C PHE A 527 7.66 9.47 -12.43
N LEU A 528 7.16 10.55 -13.03
CA LEU A 528 6.89 11.81 -12.33
C LEU A 528 5.62 12.45 -12.88
N ASP A 529 4.58 12.51 -12.05
CA ASP A 529 3.28 13.08 -12.40
C ASP A 529 3.21 14.58 -12.07
N LEU A 530 4.09 15.07 -11.19
CA LEU A 530 4.17 16.46 -10.80
C LEU A 530 4.92 17.32 -11.82
N ARG A 531 4.45 18.55 -12.00
CA ARG A 531 5.14 19.58 -12.77
C ARG A 531 5.71 20.63 -11.79
N PRO A 532 6.99 21.00 -11.93
CA PRO A 532 7.57 21.99 -11.04
C PRO A 532 6.83 23.33 -11.06
N VAL A 533 6.65 23.91 -9.88
CA VAL A 533 6.12 25.24 -9.65
C VAL A 533 7.12 26.04 -8.81
N THR A 534 7.26 27.33 -9.12
CA THR A 534 8.14 28.20 -8.34
C THR A 534 7.40 28.72 -7.12
N LEU A 535 7.90 28.39 -5.93
CA LEU A 535 7.47 28.97 -4.66
C LEU A 535 8.64 29.74 -4.04
N SER A 536 8.37 30.94 -3.53
CA SER A 536 9.31 31.62 -2.63
C SER A 536 9.23 31.00 -1.24
N GLU A 537 10.22 31.27 -0.38
CA GLU A 537 10.16 30.85 1.03
C GLU A 537 8.94 31.43 1.75
N GLY A 538 8.49 32.64 1.38
CA GLY A 538 7.24 33.19 1.91
C GLY A 538 6.00 32.42 1.49
N ASP A 539 5.98 31.88 0.26
CA ASP A 539 4.88 31.05 -0.23
C ASP A 539 4.84 29.70 0.49
N VAL A 540 6.01 29.10 0.76
CA VAL A 540 6.13 27.87 1.56
C VAL A 540 5.57 28.11 2.96
N ASP A 541 5.93 29.23 3.59
CA ASP A 541 5.48 29.58 4.94
C ASP A 541 3.97 29.79 5.00
N ASP A 542 3.42 30.48 4.00
CA ASP A 542 1.99 30.70 3.88
C ASP A 542 1.24 29.36 3.67
N ILE A 543 1.75 28.46 2.82
CA ILE A 543 1.16 27.11 2.64
C ILE A 543 1.23 26.30 3.93
N VAL A 544 2.34 26.31 4.66
CA VAL A 544 2.45 25.63 5.95
C VAL A 544 1.45 26.21 6.96
N ALA A 545 1.30 27.54 7.02
CA ALA A 545 0.30 28.18 7.87
C ALA A 545 -1.14 27.77 7.48
N PHE A 546 -1.40 27.51 6.19
CA PHE A 546 -2.68 26.95 5.76
C PHE A 546 -2.86 25.51 6.22
N LEU A 547 -1.83 24.67 6.12
CA LEU A 547 -1.87 23.29 6.62
C LEU A 547 -2.06 23.23 8.15
N GLU A 548 -1.50 24.18 8.89
CA GLU A 548 -1.78 24.35 10.33
C GLU A 548 -3.25 24.68 10.61
N ALA A 549 -3.91 25.44 9.72
CA ALA A 549 -5.33 25.72 9.83
C ALA A 549 -6.23 24.51 9.53
N LEU A 550 -5.67 23.39 9.06
CA LEU A 550 -6.36 22.10 8.91
C LEU A 550 -6.25 21.21 10.15
N THR A 551 -5.56 21.68 11.20
CA THR A 551 -5.44 20.96 12.46
C THR A 551 -6.62 21.28 13.37
N GLY A 552 -7.30 20.23 13.81
CA GLY A 552 -8.45 20.33 14.70
C GLY A 552 -8.12 20.98 16.03
N LYS A 553 -9.04 21.81 16.55
CA LYS A 553 -8.87 22.42 17.87
C LYS A 553 -8.87 21.38 18.97
N THR A 554 -9.59 20.28 18.76
CA THR A 554 -9.68 19.14 19.66
C THR A 554 -8.73 18.01 19.28
N ALA A 555 -7.81 18.18 18.33
CA ALA A 555 -6.90 17.11 17.88
C ALA A 555 -5.96 16.56 18.98
N LEU A 556 -5.77 17.29 20.09
CA LEU A 556 -5.02 16.81 21.26
C LEU A 556 -5.91 16.24 22.37
N GLN A 557 -7.24 16.33 22.21
CA GLN A 557 -8.18 15.66 23.08
C GLN A 557 -8.24 14.18 22.71
N ARG A 558 -8.39 13.34 23.74
CA ARG A 558 -8.37 11.88 23.63
C ARG A 558 -9.68 11.35 24.19
N PRO A 559 -10.75 11.21 23.37
CA PRO A 559 -12.08 10.85 23.86
C PRO A 559 -12.09 9.61 24.76
N LEU A 560 -11.43 8.56 24.31
CA LEU A 560 -11.14 7.35 25.07
C LEU A 560 -9.67 7.36 25.54
N GLY A 561 -8.75 7.71 24.64
CA GLY A 561 -7.33 7.84 24.92
C GLY A 561 -6.58 6.55 25.20
N ARG A 562 -5.41 6.69 25.83
CA ARG A 562 -4.56 5.56 26.21
C ARG A 562 -4.99 5.00 27.57
N PRO A 563 -5.29 3.69 27.70
CA PRO A 563 -5.61 3.09 28.98
C PRO A 563 -4.36 2.97 29.87
N GLU A 564 -4.54 2.98 31.19
CA GLU A 564 -3.44 2.74 32.13
C GLU A 564 -3.02 1.26 32.18
N THR A 565 -3.99 0.36 32.00
CA THR A 565 -3.81 -1.10 32.03
C THR A 565 -4.70 -1.77 31.00
N VAL A 566 -4.33 -2.98 30.59
CA VAL A 566 -5.13 -3.82 29.69
C VAL A 566 -5.47 -5.17 30.34
N PRO A 567 -6.58 -5.82 29.95
CA PRO A 567 -7.02 -7.09 30.54
C PRO A 567 -6.02 -8.25 30.47
N SER A 568 -5.11 -8.27 29.49
CA SER A 568 -4.05 -9.30 29.44
C SER A 568 -3.01 -9.17 30.56
N GLY A 569 -2.96 -8.01 31.23
CA GLY A 569 -1.92 -7.65 32.19
C GLY A 569 -0.58 -7.28 31.58
N LEU A 570 -0.46 -7.25 30.24
CA LEU A 570 0.74 -6.80 29.55
C LEU A 570 0.92 -5.28 29.71
N PRO A 571 2.17 -4.77 29.72
CA PRO A 571 2.41 -3.34 29.83
C PRO A 571 1.87 -2.59 28.60
N VAL A 572 1.23 -1.45 28.88
CA VAL A 572 0.80 -0.48 27.86
C VAL A 572 1.97 0.45 27.57
N ASP A 573 2.23 0.70 26.28
CA ASP A 573 3.28 1.61 25.82
C ASP A 573 2.90 3.09 26.01
#